data_AF-A0A955FLH6-F1
#
_entry.id   AF-A0A955FLH6-F1
#
_cell.length_a   1.000
_cell.length_b   1.000
_cell.length_c   1.000
_cell.angle_alpha   90.00
_cell.angle_beta   90.00
_cell.angle_gamma   90.00
#
_symmetry.space_group_name_H-M   'P 1'
#
loop_
_entity.id
_entity.type
_entity.pdbx_description
1 polymer ?
#
loop_
_entity_poly.entity_id
_entity_poly.type
_entity_poly.pdbx_seq_one_letter_code
_entity_poly.pdbx_strand_id
1 'polypeptide(L)'
;MASRKSIVVVGPCGSGKSTLVDHLRTPDMDPHIVIPKRVITLPVRGDSDPVENRNVSNRTFSQEVAAGGIKPWWSRRFGEGEDDMYYYGFEKPPKSDSRTRLYLGNNALLASDRKQVRKLMDRSLVVVVRAQPEVRAERIDYRLPDMAADERAKRIADGLERLVAFSPLATVEIDTTQQSVTESAWRLRQIVLQHAGVPSPAGAPAIEMMSPSRVATTPA
;
A
#
# COMPACT_ATOMS: atom_id res chain seq x y z
N MET A 1 21.13 -8.38 -15.33
CA MET A 1 20.70 -7.15 -14.63
C MET A 1 19.98 -7.55 -13.36
N ALA A 2 20.36 -7.01 -12.19
CA ALA A 2 19.64 -7.28 -10.95
C ALA A 2 18.17 -6.85 -11.08
N SER A 3 17.23 -7.71 -10.68
CA SER A 3 15.80 -7.37 -10.68
C SER A 3 15.58 -6.20 -9.71
N ARG A 4 14.89 -5.14 -10.15
CA ARG A 4 14.47 -4.06 -9.24
C ARG A 4 13.58 -4.64 -8.16
N LYS A 5 13.90 -4.27 -6.93
CA LYS A 5 13.16 -4.67 -5.74
C LYS A 5 11.94 -3.78 -5.57
N SER A 6 10.88 -4.35 -5.01
CA SER A 6 9.62 -3.65 -4.81
C SER A 6 8.96 -4.09 -3.53
N ILE A 7 8.37 -3.13 -2.85
CA ILE A 7 7.63 -3.30 -1.61
C ILE A 7 6.23 -2.74 -1.83
N VAL A 8 5.21 -3.47 -1.45
CA VAL A 8 3.82 -3.01 -1.47
C VAL A 8 3.30 -2.95 -0.05
N VAL A 9 2.94 -1.75 0.41
CA VAL A 9 2.33 -1.52 1.72
C VAL A 9 0.82 -1.48 1.53
N VAL A 10 0.12 -2.42 2.17
CA VAL A 10 -1.34 -2.53 2.19
C VAL A 10 -1.81 -2.84 3.61
N GLY A 11 -3.10 -2.86 3.82
CA GLY A 11 -3.66 -3.44 5.03
C GLY A 11 -4.63 -2.49 5.75
N PRO A 12 -5.57 -3.09 6.50
CA PRO A 12 -6.57 -2.33 7.21
C PRO A 12 -6.01 -1.88 8.57
N CYS A 13 -5.63 -0.61 8.69
CA CYS A 13 -5.14 -0.03 9.96
C CYS A 13 -6.04 1.11 10.48
N GLY A 14 -7.15 1.40 9.78
CA GLY A 14 -8.08 2.50 10.06
C GLY A 14 -7.54 3.86 9.62
N SER A 15 -6.31 4.17 9.99
CA SER A 15 -5.51 5.30 9.54
C SER A 15 -4.06 5.03 9.97
N GLY A 16 -3.05 5.48 9.22
CA GLY A 16 -1.66 5.35 9.65
C GLY A 16 -0.67 4.87 8.59
N LYS A 17 -1.09 4.16 7.52
CA LYS A 17 -0.13 3.74 6.47
C LYS A 17 0.64 4.92 5.87
N SER A 18 -0.06 5.98 5.49
CA SER A 18 0.56 7.22 4.97
C SER A 18 1.53 7.80 6.00
N THR A 19 1.09 7.93 7.25
CA THR A 19 1.93 8.39 8.38
C THR A 19 3.21 7.54 8.54
N LEU A 20 3.13 6.21 8.46
CA LEU A 20 4.32 5.36 8.54
C LEU A 20 5.24 5.56 7.34
N VAL A 21 4.69 5.69 6.13
CA VAL A 21 5.46 5.92 4.91
C VAL A 21 6.11 7.31 4.89
N ASP A 22 5.49 8.32 5.50
CA ASP A 22 6.04 9.67 5.57
C ASP A 22 7.31 9.73 6.43
N HIS A 23 7.43 8.87 7.44
CA HIS A 23 8.69 8.71 8.20
C HIS A 23 9.85 8.15 7.36
N LEU A 24 9.58 7.65 6.16
CA LEU A 24 10.59 7.21 5.21
C LEU A 24 10.95 8.29 4.18
N ARG A 25 10.27 9.43 4.18
CA ARG A 25 10.56 10.57 3.29
C ARG A 25 11.65 11.46 3.87
N THR A 26 12.77 10.86 4.22
CA THR A 26 13.91 11.56 4.84
C THR A 26 15.12 11.53 3.90
N PRO A 27 16.04 12.52 3.99
CA PRO A 27 17.20 12.60 3.09
C PRO A 27 18.09 11.34 3.07
N ASP A 28 18.19 10.66 4.20
CA ASP A 28 18.95 9.42 4.37
C ASP A 28 18.28 8.19 3.71
N MET A 29 16.97 8.25 3.43
CA MET A 29 16.24 7.18 2.72
C MET A 29 16.21 7.40 1.20
N ASP A 30 16.34 8.64 0.72
CA ASP A 30 16.24 8.99 -0.69
C ASP A 30 17.20 8.22 -1.63
N PRO A 31 18.45 7.88 -1.23
CA PRO A 31 19.33 7.04 -2.05
C PRO A 31 18.85 5.60 -2.22
N HIS A 32 17.94 5.13 -1.36
CA HIS A 32 17.60 3.71 -1.22
C HIS A 32 16.22 3.38 -1.77
N ILE A 33 15.28 4.32 -1.67
CA ILE A 33 13.90 4.12 -2.07
C ILE A 33 13.36 5.22 -2.97
N VAL A 34 12.38 4.85 -3.78
CA VAL A 34 11.48 5.77 -4.46
C VAL A 34 10.06 5.41 -4.06
N ILE A 35 9.26 6.41 -3.68
CA ILE A 35 7.85 6.25 -3.29
C ILE A 35 7.00 6.90 -4.38
N PRO A 36 6.52 6.13 -5.38
CA PRO A 36 5.77 6.70 -6.49
C PRO A 36 4.44 7.25 -6.00
N LYS A 37 4.02 8.41 -6.52
CA LYS A 37 2.70 8.96 -6.21
C LYS A 37 1.61 8.04 -6.76
N ARG A 38 0.48 8.02 -6.05
CA ARG A 38 -0.75 7.39 -6.52
C ARG A 38 -1.53 8.39 -7.35
N VAL A 39 -1.74 8.10 -8.62
CA VAL A 39 -2.64 8.86 -9.48
C VAL A 39 -4.06 8.35 -9.24
N ILE A 40 -5.00 9.25 -8.92
CA ILE A 40 -6.37 8.87 -8.57
C ILE A 40 -7.38 9.76 -9.30
N THR A 41 -8.53 9.20 -9.66
CA THR A 41 -9.64 9.97 -10.23
C THR A 41 -10.70 10.37 -9.23
N LEU A 42 -10.53 9.97 -7.97
CA LEU A 42 -11.35 10.44 -6.86
C LEU A 42 -11.20 11.97 -6.73
N PRO A 43 -12.29 12.73 -6.55
CA PRO A 43 -12.22 14.17 -6.27
C PRO A 43 -11.35 14.46 -5.05
N VAL A 44 -10.74 15.64 -5.03
CA VAL A 44 -9.98 16.10 -3.86
C VAL A 44 -10.93 16.22 -2.67
N ARG A 45 -10.61 15.54 -1.58
CA ARG A 45 -11.30 15.64 -0.29
C ARG A 45 -10.40 16.43 0.68
N GLY A 46 -10.95 16.89 1.80
CA GLY A 46 -10.17 17.60 2.83
C GLY A 46 -9.02 16.79 3.42
N ASP A 47 -9.05 15.46 3.29
CA ASP A 47 -8.02 14.53 3.76
C ASP A 47 -7.12 13.98 2.64
N SER A 48 -7.21 14.54 1.42
CA SER A 48 -6.33 14.20 0.30
C SER A 48 -4.93 14.75 0.54
N ASP A 49 -3.96 13.86 0.76
CA ASP A 49 -2.55 14.23 0.85
C ASP A 49 -1.92 14.38 -0.57
N PRO A 50 -1.48 15.58 -0.98
CA PRO A 50 -0.85 15.83 -2.29
C PRO A 50 0.58 15.26 -2.40
N VAL A 51 1.19 14.86 -1.29
CA VAL A 51 2.48 14.16 -1.29
C VAL A 51 2.29 12.71 -1.74
N GLU A 52 1.25 12.04 -1.26
CA GLU A 52 0.89 10.67 -1.65
C GLU A 52 0.13 10.61 -2.98
N ASN A 53 -0.77 11.57 -3.24
CA ASN A 53 -1.74 11.48 -4.32
C ASN A 53 -1.59 12.58 -5.37
N ARG A 54 -1.88 12.24 -6.62
CA ARG A 54 -2.16 13.19 -7.69
C ARG A 54 -3.57 12.92 -8.22
N ASN A 55 -4.49 13.83 -7.92
CA ASN A 55 -5.87 13.77 -8.39
C ASN A 55 -5.95 14.26 -9.83
N VAL A 56 -6.62 13.51 -10.72
CA VAL A 56 -6.79 13.85 -12.14
C VAL A 56 -8.18 13.49 -12.64
N SER A 57 -8.60 14.02 -13.79
CA SER A 57 -9.83 13.58 -14.44
C SER A 57 -9.72 12.14 -14.97
N ASN A 58 -10.86 11.46 -15.17
CA ASN A 58 -10.91 10.15 -15.84
C ASN A 58 -10.26 10.19 -17.24
N ARG A 59 -10.43 11.29 -17.97
CA ARG A 59 -9.82 11.50 -19.29
C ARG A 59 -8.29 11.54 -19.19
N THR A 60 -7.77 12.34 -18.28
CA THR A 60 -6.31 12.46 -18.04
C THR A 60 -5.71 11.14 -17.59
N PHE A 61 -6.36 10.44 -16.66
CA PHE A 61 -5.93 9.12 -16.19
C PHE A 61 -5.81 8.13 -17.36
N SER A 62 -6.83 8.07 -18.22
CA SER A 62 -6.86 7.18 -19.37
C SER A 62 -5.75 7.49 -20.38
N GLN A 63 -5.51 8.79 -20.65
CA GLN A 63 -4.43 9.24 -21.52
C GLN A 63 -3.05 8.83 -20.97
N GLU A 64 -2.81 9.01 -19.67
CA GLU A 64 -1.53 8.65 -19.06
C GLU A 64 -1.32 7.14 -18.93
N VAL A 65 -2.38 6.36 -18.73
CA VAL A 65 -2.35 4.90 -18.81
C VAL A 65 -1.95 4.46 -20.23
N ALA A 66 -2.58 5.04 -21.27
CA ALA A 66 -2.27 4.73 -22.66
C ALA A 66 -0.82 5.09 -23.02
N ALA A 67 -0.31 6.21 -22.50
CA ALA A 67 1.09 6.61 -22.62
C ALA A 67 2.07 5.75 -21.79
N GLY A 68 1.56 4.86 -20.92
CA GLY A 68 2.37 4.02 -20.05
C GLY A 68 3.04 4.77 -18.90
N GLY A 69 2.53 5.97 -18.56
CA GLY A 69 2.94 6.79 -17.42
C GLY A 69 2.38 6.29 -16.09
N ILE A 70 1.24 5.60 -16.10
CA ILE A 70 0.60 5.02 -14.91
C ILE A 70 0.66 3.49 -14.97
N LYS A 71 1.36 2.85 -14.02
CA LYS A 71 1.41 1.38 -13.89
C LYS A 71 1.95 0.88 -12.53
N PRO A 72 1.33 -0.15 -11.92
CA PRO A 72 0.02 -0.71 -12.27
C PRO A 72 -1.11 0.26 -11.90
N TRP A 73 -2.29 -0.03 -12.41
CA TRP A 73 -3.54 0.62 -12.09
C TRP A 73 -4.67 -0.39 -11.87
N TRP A 74 -5.68 0.03 -11.12
CA TRP A 74 -6.88 -0.70 -10.74
C TRP A 74 -8.06 0.27 -10.60
N SER A 75 -9.24 -0.25 -10.32
CA SER A 75 -10.44 0.55 -10.08
C SER A 75 -11.06 0.17 -8.74
N ARG A 76 -11.83 1.10 -8.19
CA ARG A 76 -12.61 0.92 -6.97
C ARG A 76 -13.95 1.60 -7.14
N ARG A 77 -15.03 0.87 -6.86
CA ARG A 77 -16.38 1.41 -6.84
C ARG A 77 -16.72 1.93 -5.44
N PHE A 78 -17.31 3.12 -5.36
CA PHE A 78 -17.81 3.75 -4.13
C PHE A 78 -19.31 3.99 -4.24
N GLY A 79 -20.12 2.94 -4.17
CA GLY A 79 -21.56 3.02 -4.33
C GLY A 79 -22.09 1.96 -5.29
N GLU A 80 -23.33 2.13 -5.73
CA GLU A 80 -24.03 1.20 -6.63
C GLU A 80 -24.16 1.74 -8.06
N GLY A 81 -23.93 3.03 -8.29
CA GLY A 81 -24.02 3.66 -9.60
C GLY A 81 -22.83 3.37 -10.52
N GLU A 82 -23.00 3.56 -11.83
CA GLU A 82 -21.90 3.49 -12.80
C GLU A 82 -20.90 4.65 -12.63
N ASP A 83 -21.38 5.82 -12.21
CA ASP A 83 -20.56 7.01 -11.94
C ASP A 83 -19.70 6.90 -10.68
N ASP A 84 -19.93 5.87 -9.86
CA ASP A 84 -19.20 5.62 -8.62
C ASP A 84 -17.87 4.87 -8.84
N MET A 85 -17.43 4.72 -10.09
CA MET A 85 -16.18 4.04 -10.43
C MET A 85 -15.00 5.01 -10.48
N TYR A 86 -14.05 4.82 -9.57
CA TYR A 86 -12.81 5.59 -9.51
C TYR A 86 -11.60 4.74 -9.86
N TYR A 87 -10.63 5.35 -10.53
CA TYR A 87 -9.41 4.71 -10.97
C TYR A 87 -8.24 5.14 -10.09
N TYR A 88 -7.35 4.18 -9.87
CA TYR A 88 -6.16 4.32 -9.05
C TYR A 88 -4.99 3.72 -9.82
N GLY A 89 -3.81 4.33 -9.72
CA GLY A 89 -2.60 3.73 -10.23
C GLY A 89 -1.37 4.40 -9.67
N PHE A 90 -0.20 3.87 -9.98
CA PHE A 90 1.06 4.47 -9.56
C PHE A 90 1.74 5.15 -10.73
N GLU A 91 2.30 6.33 -10.48
CA GLU A 91 3.24 6.93 -11.40
C GLU A 91 4.40 5.95 -11.64
N LYS A 92 4.87 5.89 -12.88
CA LYS A 92 5.99 5.04 -13.24
C LYS A 92 7.30 5.82 -13.04
N PRO A 93 8.16 5.41 -12.09
CA PRO A 93 9.47 6.04 -11.95
C PRO A 93 10.31 5.88 -13.22
N PRO A 94 11.29 6.78 -13.47
CA PRO A 94 12.18 6.70 -14.62
C PRO A 94 12.81 5.32 -14.77
N LYS A 95 13.05 4.90 -16.03
CA LYS A 95 13.76 3.64 -16.28
C LYS A 95 15.19 3.68 -15.72
N SER A 96 15.83 4.82 -15.58
CA SER A 96 17.14 4.94 -14.95
C SER A 96 17.12 4.74 -13.42
N ASP A 97 15.96 4.89 -12.76
CA ASP A 97 15.87 4.79 -11.30
C ASP A 97 16.00 3.34 -10.83
N SER A 98 17.11 3.04 -10.16
CA SER A 98 17.48 1.73 -9.63
C SER A 98 17.05 1.50 -8.19
N ARG A 99 16.52 2.52 -7.50
CA ARG A 99 16.10 2.44 -6.10
C ARG A 99 14.96 1.44 -5.90
N THR A 100 14.82 0.97 -4.66
CA THR A 100 13.71 0.09 -4.29
C THR A 100 12.40 0.86 -4.37
N ARG A 101 11.40 0.30 -5.03
CA ARG A 101 10.10 0.97 -5.19
C ARG A 101 9.19 0.62 -4.02
N LEU A 102 8.74 1.62 -3.27
CA LEU A 102 7.80 1.46 -2.17
C LEU A 102 6.42 1.97 -2.58
N TYR A 103 5.50 1.06 -2.84
CA TYR A 103 4.14 1.36 -3.28
C TYR A 103 3.19 1.42 -2.09
N LEU A 104 2.43 2.50 -1.96
CA LEU A 104 1.40 2.65 -0.93
C LEU A 104 0.00 2.37 -1.51
N GLY A 105 -0.47 1.13 -1.31
CA GLY A 105 -1.74 0.64 -1.82
C GLY A 105 -2.91 0.87 -0.85
N ASN A 106 -4.10 1.03 -1.43
CA ASN A 106 -5.34 0.78 -0.71
C ASN A 106 -5.72 -0.71 -0.85
N ASN A 107 -6.62 -1.22 -0.01
CA ASN A 107 -6.98 -2.64 -0.06
C ASN A 107 -7.75 -3.03 -1.33
N ALA A 108 -8.35 -2.07 -2.04
CA ALA A 108 -8.92 -2.32 -3.37
C ALA A 108 -7.86 -2.75 -4.40
N LEU A 109 -6.56 -2.53 -4.14
CA LEU A 109 -5.49 -3.14 -4.93
C LEU A 109 -5.57 -4.67 -4.89
N LEU A 110 -5.87 -5.25 -3.72
CA LEU A 110 -5.99 -6.70 -3.52
C LEU A 110 -7.23 -7.28 -4.22
N ALA A 111 -8.22 -6.44 -4.50
CA ALA A 111 -9.41 -6.81 -5.24
C ALA A 111 -9.21 -6.84 -6.77
N SER A 112 -8.07 -6.37 -7.28
CA SER A 112 -7.85 -6.24 -8.71
C SER A 112 -7.47 -7.58 -9.37
N ASP A 113 -8.18 -7.91 -10.44
CA ASP A 113 -7.91 -9.03 -11.34
C ASP A 113 -6.85 -8.69 -12.42
N ARG A 114 -6.38 -7.45 -12.46
CA ARG A 114 -5.49 -6.98 -13.53
C ARG A 114 -4.14 -7.67 -13.46
N LYS A 115 -3.70 -8.26 -14.58
CA LYS A 115 -2.40 -8.94 -14.73
C LYS A 115 -1.21 -8.13 -14.23
N GLN A 116 -1.23 -6.81 -14.39
CA GLN A 116 -0.16 -5.92 -13.92
C GLN A 116 -0.12 -5.76 -12.40
N VAL A 117 -1.27 -5.82 -11.71
CA VAL A 117 -1.35 -5.78 -10.24
C VAL A 117 -0.85 -7.11 -9.70
N ARG A 118 -1.34 -8.23 -10.25
CA ARG A 118 -0.82 -9.57 -9.94
C ARG A 118 0.69 -9.65 -10.08
N LYS A 119 1.22 -9.21 -11.23
CA LYS A 119 2.67 -9.18 -11.47
C LYS A 119 3.45 -8.29 -10.49
N LEU A 120 2.86 -7.17 -10.05
CA LEU A 120 3.48 -6.35 -9.01
C LEU A 120 3.52 -7.14 -7.70
N MET A 121 2.37 -7.59 -7.20
CA MET A 121 2.23 -8.31 -5.93
C MET A 121 3.15 -9.54 -5.87
N ASP A 122 3.15 -10.39 -6.90
CA ASP A 122 3.94 -11.63 -6.95
C ASP A 122 5.47 -11.38 -6.98
N ARG A 123 5.91 -10.15 -7.30
CA ARG A 123 7.32 -9.77 -7.38
C ARG A 123 7.74 -8.80 -6.27
N SER A 124 6.86 -8.54 -5.31
CA SER A 124 7.11 -7.62 -4.22
C SER A 124 7.20 -8.35 -2.89
N LEU A 125 7.94 -7.74 -1.97
CA LEU A 125 7.67 -7.90 -0.56
C LEU A 125 6.35 -7.19 -0.24
N VAL A 126 5.40 -7.87 0.38
CA VAL A 126 4.16 -7.25 0.83
C VAL A 126 4.28 -6.95 2.32
N VAL A 127 4.08 -5.69 2.68
CA VAL A 127 4.00 -5.26 4.08
C VAL A 127 2.54 -4.99 4.42
N VAL A 128 2.01 -5.82 5.31
CA VAL A 128 0.66 -5.69 5.83
C VAL A 128 0.70 -4.85 7.09
N VAL A 129 0.07 -3.69 7.06
CA VAL A 129 -0.13 -2.84 8.23
C VAL A 129 -1.57 -3.02 8.70
N ARG A 130 -1.75 -3.62 9.88
CA ARG A 130 -3.08 -3.92 10.43
C ARG A 130 -3.31 -3.31 11.81
N ALA A 131 -4.57 -3.23 12.22
CA ALA A 131 -5.00 -2.98 13.58
C ALA A 131 -6.26 -3.81 13.87
N GLN A 132 -6.54 -4.10 15.14
CA GLN A 132 -7.79 -4.75 15.55
C GLN A 132 -9.02 -3.95 15.07
N PRO A 133 -10.15 -4.61 14.73
CA PRO A 133 -11.36 -3.97 14.24
C PRO A 133 -11.83 -2.76 15.08
N GLU A 134 -11.74 -2.86 16.40
CA GLU A 134 -12.19 -1.85 17.36
C GLU A 134 -11.32 -0.59 17.25
N VAL A 135 -9.99 -0.77 17.26
CA VAL A 135 -9.03 0.31 17.06
C VAL A 135 -9.16 0.94 15.67
N ARG A 136 -9.47 0.15 14.63
CA ARG A 136 -9.74 0.68 13.28
C ARG A 136 -10.97 1.56 13.28
N ALA A 137 -12.04 1.13 13.94
CA ALA A 137 -13.29 1.87 14.02
C ALA A 137 -13.06 3.23 14.70
N GLU A 138 -12.41 3.24 15.87
CA GLU A 138 -12.06 4.47 16.60
C GLU A 138 -11.22 5.43 15.73
N ARG A 139 -10.20 4.91 15.04
CA ARG A 139 -9.33 5.71 14.16
C ARG A 139 -10.06 6.29 12.95
N ILE A 140 -11.02 5.55 12.40
CA ILE A 140 -11.86 6.03 11.29
C ILE A 140 -12.77 7.14 11.81
N ASP A 141 -13.42 6.95 12.95
CA ASP A 141 -14.34 7.93 13.55
C ASP A 141 -13.63 9.24 13.87
N TYR A 142 -12.43 9.16 14.45
CA TYR A 142 -11.64 10.34 14.78
C TYR A 142 -11.25 11.15 13.53
N ARG A 143 -10.86 10.48 12.44
CA ARG A 143 -10.30 11.15 11.26
C ARG A 143 -11.38 11.59 10.27
N LEU A 144 -12.46 10.83 10.18
CA LEU A 144 -13.49 10.97 9.15
C LEU A 144 -14.87 10.91 9.82
N PRO A 145 -15.18 11.87 10.71
CA PRO A 145 -16.42 11.86 11.49
C PRO A 145 -17.68 11.90 10.62
N ASP A 146 -17.60 12.50 9.43
CA ASP A 146 -18.72 12.64 8.49
C ASP A 146 -18.76 11.51 7.43
N MET A 147 -18.03 10.41 7.63
CA MET A 147 -18.04 9.27 6.70
C MET A 147 -19.41 8.58 6.68
N ALA A 148 -19.91 8.29 5.48
CA ALA A 148 -21.12 7.49 5.29
C ALA A 148 -21.01 6.11 5.99
N ALA A 149 -22.08 5.68 6.64
CA ALA A 149 -22.10 4.47 7.46
C ALA A 149 -21.74 3.20 6.68
N ASP A 150 -22.11 3.11 5.40
CA ASP A 150 -21.80 1.98 4.54
C ASP A 150 -20.30 1.96 4.15
N GLU A 151 -19.70 3.12 3.84
CA GLU A 151 -18.26 3.26 3.60
C GLU A 151 -17.48 2.89 4.87
N ARG A 152 -17.96 3.34 6.04
CA ARG A 152 -17.38 3.02 7.34
C ARG A 152 -17.39 1.51 7.60
N ALA A 153 -18.55 0.86 7.46
CA ALA A 153 -18.68 -0.58 7.61
C ALA A 153 -17.75 -1.33 6.66
N LYS A 154 -17.66 -0.91 5.40
CA LYS A 154 -16.73 -1.48 4.42
C LYS A 154 -15.28 -1.32 4.82
N ARG A 155 -14.85 -0.17 5.37
CA ARG A 155 -13.46 0.06 5.80
C ARG A 155 -13.08 -0.71 7.08
N ILE A 156 -14.04 -0.94 7.97
CA ILE A 156 -13.86 -1.78 9.18
C ILE A 156 -13.86 -3.26 8.81
N ALA A 157 -14.73 -3.69 7.90
CA ALA A 157 -14.77 -5.05 7.39
C ALA A 157 -13.64 -5.34 6.38
N ASP A 158 -12.97 -4.29 5.88
CA ASP A 158 -11.91 -4.41 4.87
C ASP A 158 -10.83 -5.36 5.37
N GLY A 159 -10.73 -6.49 4.69
CA GLY A 159 -9.94 -7.63 5.13
C GLY A 159 -8.77 -7.91 4.19
N LEU A 160 -8.02 -8.94 4.54
CA LEU A 160 -6.83 -9.39 3.82
C LEU A 160 -7.06 -10.72 3.12
N GLU A 161 -8.30 -11.22 3.10
CA GLU A 161 -8.66 -12.54 2.56
C GLU A 161 -8.24 -12.63 1.09
N ARG A 162 -8.30 -11.52 0.34
CA ARG A 162 -7.89 -11.46 -1.06
C ARG A 162 -6.39 -11.53 -1.28
N LEU A 163 -5.57 -11.37 -0.24
CA LEU A 163 -4.12 -11.50 -0.36
C LEU A 163 -3.71 -12.93 -0.76
N VAL A 164 -4.50 -13.94 -0.38
CA VAL A 164 -4.26 -15.35 -0.75
C VAL A 164 -4.32 -15.61 -2.26
N ALA A 165 -4.91 -14.68 -3.02
CA ALA A 165 -4.96 -14.76 -4.47
C ALA A 165 -3.62 -14.40 -5.14
N PHE A 166 -2.61 -14.00 -4.37
CA PHE A 166 -1.28 -13.60 -4.83
C PHE A 166 -0.18 -14.48 -4.23
N SER A 167 0.98 -14.51 -4.89
CA SER A 167 2.16 -15.26 -4.44
C SER A 167 3.33 -14.30 -4.22
N PRO A 168 3.27 -13.40 -3.22
CA PRO A 168 4.31 -12.42 -2.99
C PRO A 168 5.65 -13.08 -2.63
N LEU A 169 6.77 -12.35 -2.83
CA LEU A 169 8.10 -12.85 -2.48
C LEU A 169 8.20 -13.20 -0.98
N ALA A 170 7.58 -12.37 -0.15
CA ALA A 170 7.36 -12.58 1.27
C ALA A 170 6.23 -11.65 1.73
N THR A 171 5.65 -11.98 2.89
CA THR A 171 4.68 -11.11 3.57
C THR A 171 5.20 -10.82 4.97
N VAL A 172 5.22 -9.55 5.36
CA VAL A 172 5.61 -9.12 6.71
C VAL A 172 4.49 -8.28 7.29
N GLU A 173 4.22 -8.47 8.57
CA GLU A 173 3.15 -7.78 9.27
C GLU A 173 3.69 -6.74 10.27
N ILE A 174 2.98 -5.61 10.33
CA ILE A 174 3.11 -4.57 11.35
C ILE A 174 1.74 -4.42 12.00
N ASP A 175 1.61 -4.92 13.24
CA ASP A 175 0.41 -4.76 14.04
C ASP A 175 0.46 -3.44 14.81
N THR A 176 -0.34 -2.48 14.37
CA THR A 176 -0.42 -1.13 14.95
C THR A 176 -1.47 -1.02 16.05
N THR A 177 -2.03 -2.12 16.55
CA THR A 177 -3.09 -2.11 17.56
C THR A 177 -2.63 -1.44 18.85
N GLN A 178 -1.45 -1.83 19.35
CA GLN A 178 -0.88 -1.34 20.60
C GLN A 178 0.46 -0.62 20.42
N GLN A 179 1.00 -0.62 19.19
CA GLN A 179 2.27 0.02 18.89
C GLN A 179 2.12 1.52 18.69
N SER A 180 3.10 2.28 19.18
CA SER A 180 3.21 3.70 18.84
C SER A 180 3.49 3.87 17.35
N VAL A 181 3.17 5.05 16.81
CA VAL A 181 3.51 5.42 15.43
C VAL A 181 5.02 5.35 15.21
N THR A 182 5.81 5.82 16.16
CA THR A 182 7.28 5.81 16.09
C THR A 182 7.85 4.40 16.01
N GLU A 183 7.35 3.48 16.83
CA GLU A 183 7.77 2.07 16.82
C GLU A 183 7.39 1.39 15.50
N SER A 184 6.16 1.61 15.04
CA SER A 184 5.67 1.06 13.77
C SER A 184 6.46 1.60 12.57
N ALA A 185 6.78 2.90 12.59
CA ALA A 185 7.56 3.56 11.56
C ALA A 185 9.01 3.07 11.54
N TRP A 186 9.61 2.92 12.72
CA TRP A 186 10.94 2.34 12.87
C TRP A 186 10.98 0.90 12.33
N ARG A 187 9.98 0.07 12.66
CA ARG A 187 9.85 -1.30 12.14
C ARG A 187 9.71 -1.33 10.61
N LEU A 188 8.84 -0.48 10.05
CA LEU A 188 8.70 -0.35 8.60
C LEU A 188 10.02 0.05 7.94
N ARG A 189 10.74 1.01 8.52
CA ARG A 189 12.04 1.47 8.04
C ARG A 189 13.07 0.33 7.98
N GLN A 190 13.16 -0.48 9.04
CA GLN A 190 14.07 -1.62 9.05
C GLN A 190 13.73 -2.64 7.96
N ILE A 191 12.43 -2.95 7.77
CA ILE A 191 11.95 -3.85 6.70
C ILE A 191 12.38 -3.32 5.33
N VAL A 192 12.21 -2.03 5.11
CA VAL A 192 12.54 -1.36 3.85
C VAL A 192 14.04 -1.39 3.57
N LEU A 193 14.87 -1.04 4.56
CA LEU A 193 16.33 -1.04 4.43
C LEU A 193 16.87 -2.46 4.16
N GLN A 194 16.41 -3.44 4.93
CA GLN A 194 16.78 -4.84 4.74
C GLN A 194 16.40 -5.33 3.33
N HIS A 195 15.16 -5.06 2.89
CA HIS A 195 14.74 -5.42 1.55
C HIS A 195 15.56 -4.69 0.48
N ALA A 196 15.86 -3.40 0.67
CA ALA A 196 16.71 -2.63 -0.23
C ALA A 196 18.16 -3.17 -0.28
N GLY A 197 18.58 -3.99 0.68
CA GLY A 197 19.95 -4.51 0.78
C GLY A 197 20.90 -3.51 1.42
N VAL A 198 20.37 -2.55 2.19
CA VAL A 198 21.17 -1.63 2.99
C VAL A 198 21.54 -2.35 4.29
N PRO A 199 22.83 -2.38 4.67
CA PRO A 199 23.24 -2.95 5.95
C PRO A 199 22.48 -2.30 7.09
N SER A 200 21.93 -3.12 7.98
CA SER A 200 21.27 -2.59 9.18
C SER A 200 22.34 -1.94 10.06
N PRO A 201 22.08 -0.77 10.67
CA PRO A 201 23.00 -0.20 11.66
C PRO A 201 23.22 -1.21 12.79
N ALA A 202 24.46 -1.32 13.26
CA ALA A 202 24.82 -2.30 14.29
C ALA A 202 23.90 -2.17 15.52
N GLY A 203 23.27 -3.27 15.93
CA GLY A 203 22.41 -3.34 17.12
C GLY A 203 20.89 -3.33 16.88
N ALA A 204 20.41 -3.28 15.63
CA ALA A 204 18.98 -3.46 15.36
C ALA A 204 18.56 -4.95 15.55
N PRO A 205 17.43 -5.25 16.23
CA PRO A 205 16.91 -6.61 16.33
C PRO A 205 16.56 -7.16 14.94
N ALA A 206 16.83 -8.45 14.73
CA ALA A 206 16.52 -9.13 13.48
C ALA A 206 15.00 -9.10 13.22
N ILE A 207 14.60 -8.72 12.00
CA ILE A 207 13.20 -8.80 11.58
C ILE A 207 12.91 -10.23 11.16
N GLU A 208 11.99 -10.86 11.86
CA GLU A 208 11.47 -12.18 11.50
C GLU A 208 10.60 -12.05 10.23
N MET A 209 11.16 -12.47 9.09
CA MET A 209 10.40 -12.55 7.84
C MET A 209 9.60 -13.85 7.87
N MET A 210 8.27 -13.76 7.90
CA MET A 210 7.43 -14.94 7.75
C MET A 210 7.61 -15.48 6.33
N SER A 211 8.17 -16.68 6.21
CA SER A 211 8.13 -17.42 4.94
C SER A 211 6.66 -17.62 4.58
N PRO A 212 6.29 -17.53 3.28
CA PRO A 212 4.91 -17.77 2.88
C PRO A 212 4.49 -19.16 3.35
N SER A 213 3.67 -19.21 4.40
CA SER A 213 3.02 -20.45 4.81
C SER A 213 2.18 -20.90 3.63
N ARG A 214 2.48 -22.09 3.11
CA ARG A 214 1.55 -22.78 2.22
C ARG A 214 0.26 -22.94 3.03
N VAL A 215 -0.74 -22.12 2.71
CA VAL A 215 -2.08 -22.30 3.26
C VAL A 215 -2.46 -23.73 2.93
N ALA A 216 -2.57 -24.58 3.95
CA ALA A 216 -3.01 -25.94 3.79
C ALA A 216 -4.42 -25.87 3.19
N THR A 217 -4.54 -26.25 1.92
CA THR A 217 -5.84 -26.48 1.29
C THR A 217 -6.46 -27.67 2.01
N THR A 218 -7.41 -27.41 2.91
CA THR A 218 -8.33 -28.44 3.37
C THR A 218 -9.14 -28.88 2.15
N PRO A 219 -9.06 -30.16 1.74
CA PRO A 219 -9.93 -30.65 0.68
C PRO A 219 -11.37 -30.67 1.20
N ALA A 220 -12.29 -30.21 0.34
CA ALA A 220 -13.73 -30.34 0.54
C ALA A 220 -14.17 -31.80 0.46
#